data_AF-A0A2J6TNX8-F1
#
_entry.id   AF-A0A2J6TNX8-F1
#
_cell.length_a   1.000
_cell.length_b   1.000
_cell.length_c   1.000
_cell.angle_alpha   90.00
_cell.angle_beta   90.00
_cell.angle_gamma   90.00
#
_symmetry.space_group_name_H-M   'P 1'
#
loop_
_entity.id
_entity.type
_entity.pdbx_description
1 polymer ?
#
loop_
_entity_poly.entity_id
_entity_poly.type
_entity_poly.pdbx_seq_one_letter_code
_entity_poly.pdbx_strand_id
1 'polypeptide(L)'
;MNQKSLAQLVIHPHGFSTGTKDRPGRLILRDILGHEIAQFKRILTTPENLNYPGADPGLANIPDSVLQTHVSKEHGKTKHTVNLFIILKPGLEDSMNMPFERVPHMVNGGHVIGFMTLTLDQHPHDPSDCGAYIGIIIHHEARGQYFSKEAFIAVLDYILLGQPTTLRNGNLGGLGLRKAFIETAVENKALRGLMESIYLKRLEREATPDHGQRGRMIVPNVTYTVTKPEWLEARKQITMDWMPEGQQALSRDGSPNLGELERGHASGSGHGAGIGHASGSGHASGSGHGAGSGHGAGIGHLSGNGRFGYGAYK
;
A
#
# COMPACT_ATOMS: atom_id res chain seq x y z
N MET A 1 3.27 9.96 -19.76
CA MET A 1 1.90 9.70 -19.23
C MET A 1 1.21 11.05 -19.13
N ASN A 2 0.08 11.37 -19.75
CA ASN A 2 -0.52 12.71 -19.55
C ASN A 2 -1.17 12.86 -18.14
N GLN A 3 -1.52 14.08 -17.68
CA GLN A 3 -2.18 14.28 -16.37
C GLN A 3 -3.43 13.42 -16.18
N LYS A 4 -4.24 13.22 -17.24
CA LYS A 4 -5.41 12.35 -17.21
C LYS A 4 -5.04 10.90 -16.86
N SER A 5 -3.87 10.42 -17.29
CA SER A 5 -3.37 9.10 -16.93
C SER A 5 -2.88 9.00 -15.47
N LEU A 6 -2.38 10.07 -14.86
CA LEU A 6 -2.03 10.05 -13.42
C LEU A 6 -3.29 9.97 -12.54
N ALA A 7 -4.29 10.80 -12.85
CA ALA A 7 -5.58 10.74 -12.16
C ALA A 7 -6.25 9.36 -12.31
N GLN A 8 -6.13 8.73 -13.48
CA GLN A 8 -6.61 7.36 -13.71
C GLN A 8 -5.82 6.34 -12.88
N LEU A 9 -4.49 6.41 -12.86
CA LEU A 9 -3.67 5.50 -12.05
C LEU A 9 -4.09 5.52 -10.59
N VAL A 10 -4.37 6.70 -10.03
CA VAL A 10 -4.70 6.86 -8.60
C VAL A 10 -6.07 6.30 -8.21
N ILE A 11 -7.06 6.30 -9.12
CA ILE A 11 -8.42 5.83 -8.78
C ILE A 11 -8.56 4.30 -8.90
N HIS A 12 -7.63 3.65 -9.60
CA HIS A 12 -7.62 2.20 -9.71
C HIS A 12 -7.25 1.56 -8.37
N PRO A 13 -7.84 0.41 -8.02
CA PRO A 13 -7.41 -0.32 -6.84
C PRO A 13 -5.93 -0.70 -6.95
N HIS A 14 -5.18 -0.58 -5.86
CA HIS A 14 -3.76 -0.88 -5.82
C HIS A 14 -3.46 -2.10 -4.95
N GLY A 15 -2.59 -2.97 -5.45
CA GLY A 15 -2.16 -4.17 -4.75
C GLY A 15 -0.83 -4.69 -5.27
N PHE A 16 0.12 -4.96 -4.38
CA PHE A 16 1.44 -5.49 -4.71
C PHE A 16 1.88 -6.49 -3.67
N SER A 17 2.19 -7.72 -4.07
CA SER A 17 2.78 -8.70 -3.16
C SER A 17 4.27 -8.85 -3.44
N THR A 18 5.07 -8.84 -2.38
CA THR A 18 6.51 -9.08 -2.47
C THR A 18 6.83 -10.54 -2.78
N GLY A 19 7.95 -10.73 -3.47
CA GLY A 19 8.47 -12.03 -3.89
C GLY A 19 7.76 -12.62 -5.10
N THR A 20 8.19 -13.82 -5.48
CA THR A 20 7.68 -14.54 -6.66
C THR A 20 6.84 -15.73 -6.22
N LYS A 21 6.23 -16.41 -7.21
CA LYS A 21 5.52 -17.68 -6.98
C LYS A 21 6.39 -18.72 -6.26
N ASP A 22 7.66 -18.78 -6.61
CA ASP A 22 8.60 -19.79 -6.08
C ASP A 22 9.36 -19.29 -4.84
N ARG A 23 9.34 -17.99 -4.58
CA ARG A 23 10.02 -17.33 -3.44
C ARG A 23 9.09 -16.26 -2.88
N PRO A 24 8.07 -16.63 -2.11
CA PRO A 24 7.13 -15.66 -1.56
C PRO A 24 7.88 -14.70 -0.63
N GLY A 25 7.71 -13.40 -0.84
CA GLY A 25 8.17 -12.38 0.09
C GLY A 25 7.28 -12.34 1.33
N ARG A 26 7.54 -11.44 2.26
CA ARG A 26 6.79 -11.35 3.52
C ARG A 26 5.68 -10.32 3.49
N LEU A 27 5.71 -9.37 2.55
CA LEU A 27 4.88 -8.17 2.59
C LEU A 27 3.86 -8.11 1.44
N ILE A 28 2.74 -7.47 1.72
CA ILE A 28 1.71 -7.02 0.78
C ILE A 28 1.54 -5.51 0.93
N LEU A 29 1.47 -4.80 -0.18
CA LEU A 29 1.03 -3.41 -0.26
C LEU A 29 -0.38 -3.38 -0.83
N ARG A 30 -1.29 -2.61 -0.24
CA ARG A 30 -2.63 -2.42 -0.81
C ARG A 30 -3.29 -1.14 -0.31
N ASP A 31 -4.32 -0.69 -1.01
CA ASP A 31 -5.11 0.47 -0.60
C ASP A 31 -5.59 0.38 0.84
N ILE A 32 -5.57 1.53 1.52
CA ILE A 32 -6.25 1.74 2.80
C ILE A 32 -7.75 1.94 2.52
N LEU A 33 -8.59 1.13 3.15
CA LEU A 33 -10.04 1.18 2.99
C LEU A 33 -10.66 2.08 4.07
N GLY A 34 -11.84 2.63 3.79
CA GLY A 34 -12.51 3.58 4.69
C GLY A 34 -12.81 3.00 6.10
N HIS A 35 -13.12 1.71 6.19
CA HIS A 35 -13.33 1.06 7.50
C HIS A 35 -12.04 0.81 8.29
N GLU A 36 -10.86 1.08 7.69
CA GLU A 36 -9.54 0.86 8.29
C GLU A 36 -8.89 2.17 8.77
N ILE A 37 -9.65 3.28 8.76
CA ILE A 37 -9.16 4.60 9.20
C ILE A 37 -8.65 4.58 10.65
N ALA A 38 -9.24 3.78 11.53
CA ALA A 38 -8.79 3.67 12.90
C ALA A 38 -7.35 3.10 13.00
N GLN A 39 -7.04 2.08 12.21
CA GLN A 39 -5.69 1.49 12.14
C GLN A 39 -4.71 2.49 11.52
N PHE A 40 -5.11 3.17 10.44
CA PHE A 40 -4.29 4.19 9.80
C PHE A 40 -3.97 5.35 10.75
N LYS A 41 -4.99 5.89 11.43
CA LYS A 41 -4.86 6.95 12.43
C LYS A 41 -3.89 6.55 13.53
N ARG A 42 -4.00 5.33 14.04
CA ARG A 42 -3.13 4.84 15.11
C ARG A 42 -1.67 4.86 14.67
N ILE A 43 -1.33 4.35 13.48
CA ILE A 43 0.05 4.41 12.97
C ILE A 43 0.55 5.86 12.87
N LEU A 44 -0.29 6.79 12.38
CA LEU A 44 0.06 8.20 12.22
C LEU A 44 0.25 8.95 13.55
N THR A 45 -0.51 8.58 14.58
CA THR A 45 -0.60 9.34 15.84
C THR A 45 0.26 8.76 16.96
N THR A 46 0.73 7.52 16.82
CA THR A 46 1.67 6.89 17.76
C THR A 46 2.97 7.71 17.87
N PRO A 47 3.30 8.27 19.04
CA PRO A 47 4.45 9.17 19.21
C PRO A 47 5.79 8.58 18.78
N GLU A 48 6.01 7.30 19.01
CA GLU A 48 7.23 6.57 18.64
C GLU A 48 7.43 6.52 17.12
N ASN A 49 6.33 6.55 16.36
CA ASN A 49 6.37 6.60 14.89
C ASN A 49 6.80 7.97 14.39
N LEU A 50 6.51 9.04 15.15
CA LEU A 50 6.85 10.43 14.85
C LEU A 50 8.18 10.89 15.48
N ASN A 51 8.86 10.02 16.23
CA ASN A 51 10.15 10.34 16.84
C ASN A 51 11.31 10.22 15.84
N TYR A 52 11.32 11.08 14.82
CA TYR A 52 12.44 11.22 13.89
C TYR A 52 12.61 12.69 13.45
N PRO A 53 13.83 13.10 13.07
CA PRO A 53 14.08 14.47 12.61
C PRO A 53 13.22 14.84 11.40
N GLY A 54 12.45 15.93 11.53
CA GLY A 54 11.56 16.46 10.50
C GLY A 54 10.22 15.74 10.32
N ALA A 55 9.83 14.88 11.28
CA ALA A 55 8.45 14.44 11.39
C ALA A 55 7.50 15.64 11.59
N ASP A 56 6.30 15.58 11.01
CA ASP A 56 5.27 16.61 11.22
C ASP A 56 4.51 16.34 12.52
N PRO A 57 4.66 17.18 13.56
CA PRO A 57 3.94 17.02 14.83
C PRO A 57 2.43 17.24 14.69
N GLY A 58 1.96 17.88 13.60
CA GLY A 58 0.55 18.19 13.37
C GLY A 58 -0.35 16.96 13.20
N LEU A 59 0.22 15.77 13.01
CA LEU A 59 -0.53 14.54 12.78
C LEU A 59 -1.15 13.95 14.07
N ALA A 60 -0.67 14.32 15.26
CA ALA A 60 -1.11 13.73 16.52
C ALA A 60 -2.61 13.94 16.82
N ASN A 61 -3.22 15.02 16.29
CA ASN A 61 -4.61 15.40 16.56
C ASN A 61 -5.50 15.37 15.31
N ILE A 62 -5.11 14.63 14.26
CA ILE A 62 -5.84 14.62 13.00
C ILE A 62 -7.26 14.00 13.18
N PRO A 63 -8.35 14.70 12.80
CA PRO A 63 -9.69 14.14 12.88
C PRO A 63 -9.91 13.00 11.90
N ASP A 64 -10.77 12.04 12.26
CA ASP A 64 -11.09 10.88 11.42
C ASP A 64 -11.71 11.31 10.07
N SER A 65 -12.50 12.39 10.06
CA SER A 65 -13.07 12.97 8.83
C SER A 65 -12.01 13.47 7.85
N VAL A 66 -10.90 14.00 8.37
CA VAL A 66 -9.76 14.46 7.56
C VAL A 66 -9.03 13.25 6.99
N LEU A 67 -8.78 12.21 7.79
CA LEU A 67 -8.18 10.96 7.30
C LEU A 67 -9.07 10.25 6.28
N GLN A 68 -10.38 10.21 6.53
CA GLN A 68 -11.37 9.64 5.61
C GLN A 68 -11.34 10.37 4.26
N THR A 69 -11.16 11.69 4.29
CA THR A 69 -10.96 12.49 3.08
C THR A 69 -9.65 12.10 2.40
N HIS A 70 -8.54 12.01 3.14
CA HIS A 70 -7.22 11.65 2.58
C HIS A 70 -7.18 10.29 1.88
N VAL A 71 -7.87 9.28 2.40
CA VAL A 71 -7.93 7.95 1.76
C VAL A 71 -9.04 7.81 0.71
N SER A 72 -9.87 8.84 0.54
CA SER A 72 -10.93 8.80 -0.47
C SER A 72 -10.37 8.89 -1.89
N LYS A 73 -11.01 8.18 -2.83
CA LYS A 73 -10.61 8.20 -4.25
C LYS A 73 -10.68 9.59 -4.86
N GLU A 74 -11.66 10.41 -4.48
CA GLU A 74 -11.81 11.78 -5.00
C GLU A 74 -10.67 12.70 -4.55
N HIS A 75 -10.25 12.59 -3.28
CA HIS A 75 -9.07 13.31 -2.81
C HIS A 75 -7.80 12.80 -3.47
N GLY A 76 -7.64 11.48 -3.56
CA GLY A 76 -6.54 10.83 -4.27
C GLY A 76 -6.41 11.37 -5.69
N LYS A 77 -7.50 11.37 -6.46
CA LYS A 77 -7.56 11.92 -7.82
C LYS A 77 -7.16 13.40 -7.90
N THR A 78 -7.61 14.21 -6.94
CA THR A 78 -7.34 15.66 -6.92
C THR A 78 -5.90 15.99 -6.54
N LYS A 79 -5.33 15.22 -5.61
CA LYS A 79 -3.96 15.42 -5.10
C LYS A 79 -2.93 14.51 -5.75
N HIS A 80 -3.36 13.66 -6.66
CA HIS A 80 -2.59 12.55 -7.22
C HIS A 80 -1.90 11.70 -6.14
N THR A 81 -2.62 11.35 -5.07
CA THR A 81 -2.07 10.60 -3.93
C THR A 81 -2.61 9.18 -3.84
N VAL A 82 -1.71 8.23 -3.61
CA VAL A 82 -2.03 6.81 -3.34
C VAL A 82 -1.59 6.48 -1.93
N ASN A 83 -2.48 5.94 -1.10
CA ASN A 83 -2.18 5.55 0.28
C ASN A 83 -2.30 4.04 0.42
N LEU A 84 -1.21 3.38 0.80
CA LEU A 84 -1.15 1.92 0.91
C LEU A 84 -0.76 1.50 2.32
N PHE A 85 -1.39 0.46 2.85
CA PHE A 85 -0.84 -0.28 3.98
C PHE A 85 0.33 -1.15 3.54
N ILE A 86 1.26 -1.36 4.48
CA ILE A 86 2.32 -2.37 4.41
C ILE A 86 1.91 -3.47 5.38
N ILE A 87 1.58 -4.64 4.83
CA ILE A 87 0.97 -5.74 5.57
C ILE A 87 1.91 -6.94 5.53
N LEU A 88 2.20 -7.52 6.69
CA LEU A 88 2.84 -8.82 6.79
C LEU A 88 1.85 -9.91 6.39
N LYS A 89 2.27 -10.82 5.52
CA LYS A 89 1.43 -11.93 5.05
C LYS A 89 1.02 -12.84 6.23
N PRO A 90 -0.25 -13.31 6.24
CA PRO A 90 -0.76 -14.21 7.27
C PRO A 90 0.07 -15.50 7.40
N GLY A 91 0.22 -16.02 8.61
CA GLY A 91 0.88 -17.29 8.91
C GLY A 91 2.41 -17.24 8.92
N LEU A 92 3.00 -16.07 8.68
CA LEU A 92 4.45 -15.91 8.77
C LEU A 92 4.91 -15.63 10.20
N GLU A 93 4.04 -15.06 11.03
CA GLU A 93 4.26 -14.78 12.45
C GLU A 93 4.79 -16.00 13.22
N ASP A 94 4.13 -17.15 13.07
CA ASP A 94 4.49 -18.40 13.73
C ASP A 94 5.84 -18.93 13.20
N SER A 95 6.03 -18.90 11.88
CA SER A 95 7.26 -19.39 11.24
C SER A 95 8.50 -18.56 11.59
N MET A 96 8.30 -17.27 11.85
CA MET A 96 9.37 -16.34 12.15
C MET A 96 9.59 -16.16 13.66
N ASN A 97 8.82 -16.86 14.49
CA ASN A 97 8.83 -16.74 15.94
C ASN A 97 8.79 -15.26 16.38
N MET A 98 8.01 -14.44 15.65
CA MET A 98 7.93 -13.03 15.94
C MET A 98 6.93 -12.83 17.07
N PRO A 99 7.32 -12.16 18.18
CA PRO A 99 6.38 -11.84 19.25
C PRO A 99 5.48 -10.68 18.80
N PHE A 100 4.56 -10.94 17.86
CA PHE A 100 3.52 -9.99 17.45
C PHE A 100 2.37 -9.91 18.45
N GLU A 101 2.58 -10.29 19.71
CA GLU A 101 1.69 -9.89 20.80
C GLU A 101 1.45 -8.37 20.84
N ARG A 102 2.28 -7.58 20.14
CA ARG A 102 2.25 -6.11 20.17
C ARG A 102 1.66 -5.42 18.95
N VAL A 103 1.74 -5.96 17.71
CA VAL A 103 1.15 -5.28 16.53
C VAL A 103 -0.33 -5.64 16.43
N PRO A 104 -1.24 -4.84 17.01
CA PRO A 104 -2.64 -5.21 17.21
C PRO A 104 -3.47 -4.99 15.95
N HIS A 105 -2.83 -4.65 14.83
CA HIS A 105 -3.47 -4.18 13.62
C HIS A 105 -3.54 -5.33 12.64
N MET A 106 -4.60 -6.12 12.70
CA MET A 106 -4.86 -7.10 11.67
C MET A 106 -5.79 -6.52 10.62
N VAL A 107 -5.47 -6.76 9.36
CA VAL A 107 -6.47 -6.68 8.30
C VAL A 107 -6.34 -7.85 7.33
N ASN A 108 -7.47 -8.48 7.04
CA ASN A 108 -7.57 -9.66 6.17
C ASN A 108 -6.59 -10.77 6.59
N GLY A 109 -6.41 -10.95 7.91
CA GLY A 109 -5.54 -11.95 8.51
C GLY A 109 -4.05 -11.60 8.54
N GLY A 110 -3.62 -10.46 7.98
CA GLY A 110 -2.23 -10.02 8.02
C GLY A 110 -2.01 -8.85 8.98
N HIS A 111 -0.81 -8.73 9.55
CA HIS A 111 -0.47 -7.61 10.44
C HIS A 111 -0.08 -6.36 9.64
N VAL A 112 -0.73 -5.23 9.89
CA VAL A 112 -0.32 -3.92 9.36
C VAL A 112 0.91 -3.46 10.11
N ILE A 113 2.06 -3.50 9.44
CA ILE A 113 3.37 -3.13 10.00
C ILE A 113 3.80 -1.72 9.62
N GLY A 114 3.02 -1.03 8.79
CA GLY A 114 3.30 0.33 8.35
C GLY A 114 2.32 0.82 7.30
N PHE A 115 2.56 2.01 6.79
CA PHE A 115 1.87 2.53 5.61
C PHE A 115 2.84 3.34 4.75
N MET A 116 2.43 3.62 3.52
CA MET A 116 3.09 4.56 2.63
C MET A 116 2.09 5.47 1.94
N THR A 117 2.56 6.65 1.58
CA THR A 117 1.86 7.59 0.73
C THR A 117 2.75 7.87 -0.48
N LEU A 118 2.18 7.76 -1.67
CA LEU A 118 2.82 8.12 -2.93
C LEU A 118 2.13 9.36 -3.47
N THR A 119 2.87 10.45 -3.65
CA THR A 119 2.36 11.63 -4.36
C THR A 119 2.91 11.61 -5.77
N LEU A 120 2.05 11.39 -6.75
CA LEU A 120 2.45 11.32 -8.15
C LEU A 120 2.62 12.74 -8.69
N ASP A 121 3.76 12.97 -9.33
CA ASP A 121 4.11 14.26 -9.91
C ASP A 121 4.44 14.12 -11.39
N GLN A 122 4.18 15.19 -12.13
CA GLN A 122 4.45 15.30 -13.55
C GLN A 122 5.16 16.61 -13.84
N HIS A 123 6.26 16.52 -14.57
CA HIS A 123 7.01 17.68 -14.99
C HIS A 123 6.12 18.63 -15.84
N PRO A 124 6.08 19.93 -15.54
CA PRO A 124 5.15 20.87 -16.19
C PRO A 124 5.41 21.05 -17.69
N HIS A 125 6.64 20.78 -18.13
CA HIS A 125 7.06 20.93 -19.53
C HIS A 125 7.35 19.60 -20.23
N ASP A 126 7.32 18.48 -19.51
CA ASP A 126 7.56 17.15 -20.09
C ASP A 126 6.53 16.15 -19.53
N PRO A 127 5.40 15.96 -20.22
CA PRO A 127 4.40 14.99 -19.79
C PRO A 127 4.91 13.53 -19.77
N SER A 128 6.06 13.23 -20.36
CA SER A 128 6.67 11.91 -20.27
C SER A 128 7.50 11.71 -18.99
N ASP A 129 7.88 12.80 -18.33
CA ASP A 129 8.61 12.80 -17.06
C ASP A 129 7.63 12.81 -15.89
N CYS A 130 7.31 11.61 -15.42
CA CYS A 130 6.45 11.37 -14.26
C CYS A 130 7.22 10.59 -13.20
N GLY A 131 6.96 10.92 -11.93
CA GLY A 131 7.54 10.22 -10.80
C GLY A 131 6.61 10.21 -9.59
N ALA A 132 7.08 9.62 -8.50
CA ALA A 132 6.35 9.57 -7.24
C ALA A 132 7.24 9.99 -6.07
N TYR A 133 6.74 10.89 -5.23
CA TYR A 133 7.32 11.18 -3.92
C TYR A 133 6.83 10.15 -2.90
N ILE A 134 7.77 9.53 -2.19
CA ILE A 134 7.50 8.47 -1.22
C ILE A 134 7.51 9.07 0.18
N GLY A 135 6.37 8.97 0.87
CA GLY A 135 6.28 9.00 2.33
C GLY A 135 6.10 7.57 2.85
N ILE A 136 6.89 7.16 3.83
CA ILE A 136 6.79 5.80 4.40
C ILE A 136 6.97 5.85 5.91
N ILE A 137 6.10 5.14 6.64
CA ILE A 137 6.23 4.93 8.07
C ILE A 137 6.13 3.44 8.35
N ILE A 138 7.19 2.90 8.96
CA ILE A 138 7.18 1.56 9.56
C ILE A 138 6.84 1.72 11.04
N HIS A 139 5.81 0.99 11.47
CA HIS A 139 5.35 1.01 12.86
C HIS A 139 6.50 0.66 13.80
N HIS A 140 6.63 1.38 14.91
CA HIS A 140 7.78 1.26 15.81
C HIS A 140 7.98 -0.17 16.33
N GLU A 141 6.90 -0.89 16.58
CA GLU A 141 6.92 -2.31 17.01
C GLU A 141 7.48 -3.26 15.93
N ALA A 142 7.48 -2.86 14.66
CA ALA A 142 8.03 -3.63 13.55
C ALA A 142 9.47 -3.24 13.18
N ARG A 143 10.04 -2.18 13.77
CA ARG A 143 11.38 -1.65 13.40
C ARG A 143 12.52 -2.65 13.63
N GLY A 144 12.39 -3.55 14.60
CA GLY A 144 13.41 -4.56 14.91
C GLY A 144 13.43 -5.78 13.99
N GLN A 145 12.50 -5.89 13.05
CA GLN A 145 12.26 -7.12 12.27
C GLN A 145 12.74 -7.04 10.81
N TYR A 146 13.62 -6.08 10.51
CA TYR A 146 14.22 -5.87 9.19
C TYR A 146 13.20 -5.68 8.04
N PHE A 147 11.97 -5.27 8.35
CA PHE A 147 10.95 -4.99 7.34
C PHE A 147 11.22 -3.72 6.56
N SER A 148 11.92 -2.74 7.14
CA SER A 148 12.17 -1.45 6.48
C SER A 148 12.84 -1.61 5.12
N LYS A 149 13.82 -2.52 5.02
CA LYS A 149 14.53 -2.80 3.77
C LYS A 149 13.61 -3.43 2.73
N GLU A 150 12.87 -4.47 3.11
CA GLU A 150 11.93 -5.15 2.22
C GLU A 150 10.78 -4.25 1.78
N ALA A 151 10.18 -3.51 2.72
CA ALA A 151 9.10 -2.57 2.43
C ALA A 151 9.56 -1.52 1.43
N PHE A 152 10.77 -0.99 1.60
CA PHE A 152 11.30 0.01 0.68
C PHE A 152 11.64 -0.55 -0.70
N ILE A 153 12.21 -1.75 -0.77
CA ILE A 153 12.39 -2.48 -2.04
C ILE A 153 11.03 -2.69 -2.72
N ALA A 154 10.01 -3.10 -1.98
CA ALA A 154 8.67 -3.31 -2.49
C ALA A 154 8.07 -2.02 -3.08
N VAL A 155 8.27 -0.88 -2.40
CA VAL A 155 7.84 0.44 -2.89
C VAL A 155 8.52 0.77 -4.21
N LEU A 156 9.84 0.60 -4.30
CA LEU A 156 10.60 0.90 -5.51
C LEU A 156 10.24 -0.04 -6.66
N ASP A 157 10.09 -1.33 -6.40
CA ASP A 157 9.62 -2.30 -7.38
C ASP A 157 8.22 -1.92 -7.86
N TYR A 158 7.31 -1.60 -6.95
CA TYR A 158 5.95 -1.15 -7.26
C TYR A 158 5.93 0.11 -8.15
N ILE A 159 6.75 1.11 -7.84
CA ILE A 159 6.81 2.38 -8.59
C ILE A 159 7.50 2.18 -9.94
N LEU A 160 8.68 1.57 -9.99
CA LEU A 160 9.60 1.62 -11.15
C LEU A 160 9.51 0.38 -12.06
N LEU A 161 9.27 -0.79 -11.47
CA LEU A 161 9.24 -2.08 -12.19
C LEU A 161 7.81 -2.56 -12.44
N GLY A 162 6.89 -2.08 -11.61
CA GLY A 162 5.46 -2.30 -11.73
C GLY A 162 4.93 -2.07 -13.14
N GLN A 163 4.00 -2.91 -13.56
CA GLN A 163 3.29 -2.69 -14.81
C GLN A 163 1.88 -2.19 -14.48
N PRO A 164 1.45 -1.06 -15.06
CA PRO A 164 0.07 -0.61 -14.95
C PRO A 164 -0.81 -1.47 -15.86
N THR A 165 -0.87 -2.76 -15.59
CA THR A 165 -1.85 -3.67 -16.18
C THR A 165 -2.96 -3.85 -15.16
N THR A 166 -4.20 -3.75 -15.62
CA THR A 166 -5.35 -4.20 -14.84
C THR A 166 -5.19 -5.70 -14.68
N LEU A 167 -4.96 -6.16 -13.45
CA LEU A 167 -5.07 -7.56 -13.09
C LEU A 167 -6.46 -8.09 -13.48
N ARG A 168 -6.65 -9.42 -13.57
CA ARG A 168 -7.96 -10.01 -13.91
C ARG A 168 -9.11 -9.55 -12.98
N ASN A 169 -8.79 -9.01 -11.81
CA ASN A 169 -9.72 -8.45 -10.82
C ASN A 169 -9.76 -6.90 -10.82
N GLY A 170 -9.05 -6.22 -11.73
CA GLY A 170 -9.03 -4.76 -11.85
C GLY A 170 -7.99 -4.02 -10.99
N ASN A 171 -7.18 -4.73 -10.19
CA ASN A 171 -6.12 -4.13 -9.38
C ASN A 171 -4.89 -3.78 -10.24
N LEU A 172 -4.22 -2.68 -9.92
CA LEU A 172 -2.91 -2.34 -10.48
C LEU A 172 -1.81 -3.05 -9.69
N GLY A 173 -1.06 -3.90 -10.39
CA GLY A 173 0.14 -4.56 -9.87
C GLY A 173 1.38 -3.67 -9.78
N GLY A 174 1.26 -2.36 -10.06
CA GLY A 174 2.38 -1.45 -10.17
C GLY A 174 2.10 -0.17 -10.96
N LEU A 175 2.98 0.83 -10.84
CA LEU A 175 2.82 2.13 -11.52
C LEU A 175 3.66 2.25 -12.79
N GLY A 176 4.86 1.70 -12.82
CA GLY A 176 5.76 1.76 -13.98
C GLY A 176 6.28 3.16 -14.32
N LEU A 177 6.46 3.99 -13.30
CA LEU A 177 7.01 5.35 -13.43
C LEU A 177 8.51 5.31 -13.70
N ARG A 178 9.05 6.45 -14.16
CA ARG A 178 10.48 6.56 -14.52
C ARG A 178 11.36 6.90 -13.33
N LYS A 179 10.80 7.58 -12.32
CA LYS A 179 11.52 8.13 -11.17
C LYS A 179 10.73 7.96 -9.88
N ALA A 180 11.45 7.76 -8.79
CA ALA A 180 10.95 7.86 -7.43
C ALA A 180 11.78 8.90 -6.66
N PHE A 181 11.13 9.65 -5.78
CA PHE A 181 11.74 10.69 -4.96
C PHE A 181 11.54 10.37 -3.49
N ILE A 182 12.61 10.50 -2.71
CA ILE A 182 12.55 10.40 -1.24
C ILE A 182 13.21 11.63 -0.66
N GLU A 183 12.50 12.34 0.21
CA GLU A 183 13.03 13.47 0.97
C GLU A 183 13.15 13.05 2.44
N THR A 184 14.27 13.36 3.07
CA THR A 184 14.46 13.12 4.50
C THR A 184 15.40 14.12 5.14
N ALA A 185 15.27 14.33 6.45
CA ALA A 185 16.16 15.21 7.19
C ALA A 185 17.61 14.73 7.10
N VAL A 186 18.56 15.67 7.06
CA VAL A 186 20.00 15.37 7.03
C VAL A 186 20.40 14.52 8.25
N GLU A 187 19.74 14.76 9.40
CA GLU A 187 19.94 14.09 10.68
C GLU A 187 19.28 12.71 10.76
N ASN A 188 18.43 12.32 9.79
CA ASN A 188 17.81 11.01 9.76
C ASN A 188 18.80 9.94 9.28
N LYS A 189 19.77 9.61 10.14
CA LYS A 189 20.83 8.63 9.88
C LYS A 189 20.28 7.24 9.58
N ALA A 190 19.14 6.87 10.16
CA ALA A 190 18.52 5.57 9.95
C ALA A 190 18.03 5.39 8.51
N LEU A 191 17.27 6.36 7.97
CA LEU A 191 16.82 6.29 6.58
C LEU A 191 18.00 6.43 5.61
N ARG A 192 18.98 7.28 5.91
CA ARG A 192 20.19 7.39 5.08
C ARG A 192 20.99 6.09 5.03
N GLY A 193 21.21 5.44 6.17
CA GLY A 193 21.84 4.13 6.24
C GLY A 193 21.04 3.05 5.49
N LEU A 194 19.70 3.13 5.53
CA LEU A 194 18.84 2.28 4.72
C LEU A 194 19.09 2.51 3.22
N MET A 195 19.12 3.76 2.74
CA MET A 195 19.39 4.10 1.33
C MET A 195 20.75 3.57 0.87
N GLU A 196 21.78 3.72 1.70
CA GLU A 196 23.12 3.19 1.43
C GLU A 196 23.12 1.66 1.37
N SER A 197 22.38 0.99 2.27
CA SER A 197 22.29 -0.49 2.30
C SER A 197 21.59 -1.12 1.10
N ILE A 198 20.89 -0.32 0.29
CA ILE A 198 20.26 -0.73 -0.96
C ILE A 198 20.96 -0.14 -2.19
N TYR A 199 22.23 0.28 -2.02
CA TYR A 199 23.12 0.76 -3.09
C TYR A 199 22.60 1.99 -3.83
N LEU A 200 21.72 2.77 -3.20
CA LEU A 200 21.25 4.03 -3.76
C LEU A 200 22.21 5.14 -3.36
N LYS A 201 22.80 5.77 -4.37
CA LYS A 201 23.72 6.88 -4.17
C LYS A 201 22.95 8.10 -3.70
N ARG A 202 23.54 8.83 -2.75
CA ARG A 202 23.06 10.14 -2.34
C ARG A 202 23.15 11.08 -3.53
N LEU A 203 22.01 11.61 -3.97
CA LEU A 203 21.99 12.80 -4.80
C LEU A 203 21.88 13.98 -3.84
N GLU A 204 23.00 14.66 -3.61
CA GLU A 204 22.96 15.92 -2.87
C GLU A 204 22.37 16.98 -3.78
N ARG A 205 21.05 17.18 -3.67
CA ARG A 205 20.56 18.54 -3.79
C ARG A 205 20.66 19.11 -2.37
N GLU A 206 21.64 19.98 -2.12
CA GLU A 206 21.43 21.01 -1.12
C GLU A 206 20.20 21.77 -1.62
N ALA A 207 19.02 21.39 -1.12
CA ALA A 207 17.92 22.31 -1.17
C ALA A 207 18.41 23.49 -0.33
N THR A 208 18.70 24.62 -0.98
CA THR A 208 18.58 25.91 -0.30
C THR A 208 17.29 25.83 0.51
N PRO A 209 17.29 26.18 1.81
CA PRO A 209 16.07 26.19 2.58
C PRO A 209 15.12 27.19 1.91
N ASP A 210 14.27 26.68 1.02
CA ASP A 210 13.17 27.44 0.43
C ASP A 210 12.13 27.56 1.55
N HIS A 211 12.45 28.44 2.49
CA HIS A 211 11.60 28.88 3.58
C HIS A 211 10.26 29.35 2.98
N GLY A 212 9.26 28.48 2.94
CA GLY A 212 7.88 28.87 2.60
C GLY A 212 7.11 28.02 1.60
N GLN A 213 7.66 26.95 0.99
CA GLN A 213 6.80 26.01 0.27
C GLN A 213 5.99 25.17 1.27
N ARG A 214 4.66 25.39 1.31
CA ARG A 214 3.73 24.57 2.12
C ARG A 214 3.92 23.09 1.78
N GLY A 215 4.27 22.29 2.79
CA GLY A 215 4.38 20.83 2.66
C GLY A 215 5.80 20.27 2.53
N ARG A 216 6.85 21.09 2.59
CA ARG A 216 8.25 20.61 2.70
C ARG A 216 8.72 20.54 4.15
N MET A 217 9.75 19.73 4.40
CA MET A 217 10.35 19.58 5.73
C MET A 217 10.91 20.92 6.23
N ILE A 218 10.61 21.28 7.48
CA ILE A 218 11.08 22.52 8.12
C ILE A 218 12.53 22.43 8.63
N VAL A 219 13.25 21.38 8.24
CA VAL A 219 14.63 21.08 8.65
C VAL A 219 15.48 20.86 7.40
N PRO A 220 16.82 21.04 7.48
CA PRO A 220 17.71 20.67 6.39
C PRO A 220 17.43 19.24 5.91
N ASN A 221 17.29 19.08 4.59
CA ASN A 221 16.90 17.80 4.03
C ASN A 221 17.83 17.36 2.89
N VAL A 222 17.78 16.07 2.60
CA VAL A 222 18.40 15.44 1.44
C VAL A 222 17.31 14.80 0.60
N THR A 223 17.43 14.91 -0.72
CA THR A 223 16.50 14.31 -1.67
C THR A 223 17.20 13.24 -2.50
N TYR A 224 16.74 12.00 -2.39
CA TYR A 224 17.15 10.91 -3.28
C TYR A 224 16.22 10.88 -4.49
N THR A 225 16.78 10.92 -5.69
CA THR A 225 16.06 10.61 -6.93
C THR A 225 16.55 9.26 -7.42
N VAL A 226 15.62 8.34 -7.66
CA VAL A 226 15.92 6.98 -8.10
C VAL A 226 15.27 6.78 -9.45
N THR A 227 16.08 6.61 -10.49
CA THR A 227 15.58 6.26 -11.82
C THR A 227 15.44 4.74 -11.97
N LYS A 228 14.59 4.29 -12.91
CA LYS A 228 14.44 2.86 -13.22
C LYS A 228 15.77 2.15 -13.56
N PRO A 229 16.66 2.70 -14.42
CA PRO A 229 17.96 2.06 -14.69
C PRO A 229 18.86 1.97 -13.46
N GLU A 230 18.94 3.03 -12.65
CA GLU A 230 19.72 3.02 -11.40
C GLU A 230 19.19 1.98 -10.43
N TRP A 231 17.85 1.88 -10.31
CA TRP A 231 17.23 0.88 -9.46
C TRP A 231 17.55 -0.54 -9.92
N LEU A 232 17.45 -0.83 -11.22
CA LEU A 232 17.79 -2.15 -11.76
C LEU A 232 19.24 -2.54 -11.49
N GLU A 233 20.20 -1.60 -11.51
CA GLU A 233 21.60 -1.89 -11.17
C GLU A 233 21.84 -2.06 -9.67
N ALA A 234 21.29 -1.16 -8.84
CA ALA A 234 21.40 -1.24 -7.39
C ALA A 234 20.79 -2.55 -6.86
N ARG A 235 19.63 -2.92 -7.38
CA ARG A 235 18.85 -4.09 -6.98
C ARG A 235 19.57 -5.43 -7.21
N LYS A 236 20.52 -5.51 -8.16
CA LYS A 236 21.34 -6.72 -8.39
C LYS A 236 22.28 -7.04 -7.21
N GLN A 237 22.62 -6.04 -6.42
CA GLN A 237 23.59 -6.15 -5.33
C GLN A 237 22.89 -6.39 -3.97
N ILE A 238 21.58 -6.18 -3.90
CA ILE A 238 20.82 -6.28 -2.66
C ILE A 238 20.70 -7.75 -2.23
N THR A 239 21.14 -8.02 -1.00
CA THR A 239 20.85 -9.24 -0.26
C THR A 239 19.73 -9.01 0.76
N MET A 240 18.83 -9.98 0.87
CA MET A 240 17.81 -10.03 1.91
C MET A 240 18.28 -10.95 3.03
N ASP A 241 18.89 -10.39 4.07
CA ASP A 241 19.60 -11.15 5.11
C ASP A 241 18.70 -12.11 5.90
N TRP A 242 17.38 -11.88 5.87
CA TRP A 242 16.39 -12.77 6.48
C TRP A 242 16.05 -14.00 5.63
N MET A 243 16.40 -14.02 4.34
CA MET A 243 16.17 -15.17 3.46
C MET A 243 17.25 -16.24 3.68
N PRO A 244 16.93 -17.53 3.49
CA PRO A 244 17.92 -18.60 3.54
C PRO A 244 19.08 -18.37 2.58
N GLU A 245 20.27 -18.82 2.97
CA GLU A 245 21.47 -18.73 2.12
C GLU A 245 21.20 -19.33 0.73
N GLY A 246 21.67 -18.65 -0.32
CA GLY A 246 21.38 -19.00 -1.72
C GLY A 246 20.02 -18.51 -2.26
N GLN A 247 19.12 -18.00 -1.40
CA GLN A 247 17.84 -17.41 -1.82
C GLN A 247 17.77 -15.89 -1.63
N GLN A 248 18.81 -15.27 -1.07
CA GLN A 248 18.86 -13.86 -0.67
C GLN A 248 18.81 -12.84 -1.81
N ALA A 249 18.96 -13.28 -3.06
CA ALA A 249 18.90 -12.43 -4.24
C ALA A 249 17.46 -12.20 -4.72
N LEU A 250 17.14 -10.95 -5.05
CA LEU A 250 15.83 -10.54 -5.57
C LEU A 250 15.60 -11.03 -7.03
N SER A 251 14.36 -11.38 -7.39
CA SER A 251 14.01 -11.77 -8.78
C SER A 251 14.28 -10.66 -9.77
N ARG A 252 14.94 -10.92 -10.91
CA ARG A 252 15.39 -9.89 -11.86
C ARG A 252 14.29 -8.97 -12.44
N ASP A 253 13.06 -9.43 -12.48
CA ASP A 253 11.94 -8.74 -13.14
C ASP A 253 11.08 -7.90 -12.18
N GLY A 254 11.24 -8.06 -10.86
CA GLY A 254 10.38 -7.40 -9.88
C GLY A 254 8.92 -7.85 -9.96
N SER A 255 8.64 -8.99 -10.58
CA SER A 255 7.26 -9.47 -10.76
C SER A 255 6.63 -9.84 -9.42
N PRO A 256 5.49 -9.23 -9.05
CA PRO A 256 4.79 -9.57 -7.82
C PRO A 256 4.16 -10.96 -7.86
N ASN A 257 3.97 -11.58 -6.69
CA ASN A 257 3.13 -12.78 -6.57
C ASN A 257 1.64 -12.40 -6.57
N LEU A 258 1.01 -12.47 -7.74
CA LEU A 258 -0.36 -11.99 -7.95
C LEU A 258 -1.45 -12.86 -7.30
N GLY A 259 -1.21 -14.16 -7.09
CA GLY A 259 -2.22 -15.07 -6.52
C GLY A 259 -2.54 -14.82 -5.04
N GLU A 260 -1.70 -14.04 -4.35
CA GLU A 260 -1.92 -13.70 -2.94
C GLU A 260 -2.86 -12.50 -2.77
N LEU A 261 -2.91 -11.59 -3.75
CA LEU A 261 -3.84 -10.46 -3.73
C LEU A 261 -5.30 -10.92 -3.85
N GLU A 262 -5.55 -12.04 -4.53
CA GLU A 262 -6.91 -12.61 -4.70
C GLU A 262 -7.51 -13.10 -3.38
N ARG A 263 -6.70 -13.61 -2.45
CA ARG A 263 -7.16 -14.07 -1.14
C ARG A 263 -7.55 -12.92 -0.20
N GLY A 264 -6.99 -11.73 -0.40
CA GLY A 264 -7.26 -10.55 0.41
C GLY A 264 -8.58 -9.82 0.11
N HIS A 265 -9.27 -10.14 -0.99
CA HIS A 265 -10.53 -9.46 -1.39
C HIS A 265 -11.81 -10.27 -1.13
N ALA A 266 -11.70 -11.52 -0.63
CA ALA A 266 -12.84 -12.43 -0.50
C ALA A 266 -13.73 -12.22 0.73
N SER A 267 -13.61 -11.12 1.48
CA SER A 267 -14.51 -10.82 2.60
C SER A 267 -15.64 -9.88 2.17
N GLY A 268 -16.54 -10.41 1.35
CA GLY A 268 -17.81 -9.81 0.97
C GLY A 268 -18.83 -10.90 0.67
N SER A 269 -19.51 -11.39 1.72
CA SER A 269 -20.75 -12.18 1.72
C SER A 269 -21.14 -12.89 0.41
N GLY A 270 -20.82 -14.18 0.33
CA GLY A 270 -21.50 -15.12 -0.56
C GLY A 270 -21.44 -16.52 0.04
N HIS A 271 -22.50 -16.92 0.76
CA HIS A 271 -22.72 -18.33 1.09
C HIS A 271 -22.83 -19.12 -0.22
N GLY A 272 -21.87 -20.02 -0.45
CA GLY A 272 -21.89 -21.00 -1.53
C GLY A 272 -21.16 -22.25 -1.08
N ALA A 273 -21.91 -23.16 -0.48
CA ALA A 273 -21.45 -24.48 -0.09
C ALA A 273 -21.11 -25.33 -1.33
N GLY A 274 -20.06 -26.14 -1.23
CA GLY A 274 -19.92 -27.39 -1.98
C GLY A 274 -18.76 -27.47 -2.97
N ILE A 275 -17.66 -28.07 -2.52
CA ILE A 275 -16.64 -28.71 -3.36
C ILE A 275 -17.25 -29.93 -4.05
N GLY A 276 -16.99 -30.07 -5.35
CA GLY A 276 -17.24 -31.30 -6.10
C GLY A 276 -16.36 -31.37 -7.34
N HIS A 277 -15.17 -31.93 -7.21
CA HIS A 277 -14.39 -32.43 -8.35
C HIS A 277 -15.08 -33.68 -8.91
N ALA A 278 -15.48 -33.65 -10.18
CA ALA A 278 -15.70 -34.87 -10.97
C ALA A 278 -15.38 -34.59 -12.44
N SER A 279 -14.22 -35.05 -12.87
CA SER A 279 -13.88 -35.35 -14.25
C SER A 279 -14.75 -36.52 -14.71
N GLY A 280 -15.58 -36.30 -15.73
CA GLY A 280 -16.39 -37.35 -16.34
C GLY A 280 -17.09 -36.87 -17.60
N SER A 281 -16.54 -37.21 -18.75
CA SER A 281 -17.20 -37.17 -20.04
C SER A 281 -18.39 -38.13 -20.01
N GLY A 282 -19.61 -37.59 -20.04
CA GLY A 282 -20.84 -38.37 -20.10
C GLY A 282 -21.96 -37.56 -20.73
N HIS A 283 -22.38 -37.96 -21.93
CA HIS A 283 -23.65 -37.55 -22.51
C HIS A 283 -24.79 -38.09 -21.62
N ALA A 284 -25.61 -37.19 -21.08
CA ALA A 284 -26.91 -37.55 -20.52
C ALA A 284 -27.91 -36.43 -20.75
N SER A 285 -28.80 -36.67 -21.71
CA SER A 285 -30.08 -35.99 -21.88
C SER A 285 -30.98 -36.30 -20.68
N GLY A 286 -31.52 -35.25 -20.05
CA GLY A 286 -32.46 -35.39 -18.94
C GLY A 286 -33.33 -34.14 -18.79
N SER A 287 -34.50 -34.17 -19.40
CA SER A 287 -35.58 -33.21 -19.18
C SER A 287 -36.14 -33.38 -17.77
N GLY A 288 -36.08 -32.35 -16.93
CA GLY A 288 -36.67 -32.36 -15.60
C GLY A 288 -37.47 -31.08 -15.33
N HIS A 289 -38.79 -31.20 -15.36
CA HIS A 289 -39.71 -30.20 -14.82
C HIS A 289 -39.73 -30.28 -13.29
N GLY A 290 -39.56 -29.14 -12.62
CA GLY A 290 -39.77 -29.00 -11.17
C GLY A 290 -40.59 -27.74 -10.90
N ALA A 291 -41.83 -27.93 -10.44
CA ALA A 291 -42.79 -26.89 -10.12
C ALA A 291 -43.01 -26.80 -8.59
N GLY A 292 -43.16 -25.58 -8.08
CA GLY A 292 -43.76 -25.22 -6.77
C GLY A 292 -42.90 -25.53 -5.54
N SER A 293 -43.05 -24.90 -4.37
CA SER A 293 -43.85 -23.77 -3.90
C SER A 293 -43.26 -23.39 -2.53
N GLY A 294 -43.17 -22.10 -2.21
CA GLY A 294 -42.71 -21.64 -0.89
C GLY A 294 -43.44 -20.37 -0.47
N HIS A 295 -44.54 -20.55 0.26
CA HIS A 295 -45.27 -19.48 0.94
C HIS A 295 -44.48 -18.95 2.15
N GLY A 296 -44.48 -17.63 2.32
CA GLY A 296 -44.00 -16.95 3.52
C GLY A 296 -44.44 -15.49 3.50
N ALA A 297 -45.63 -15.23 4.03
CA ALA A 297 -46.20 -13.91 4.22
C ALA A 297 -45.51 -13.17 5.39
N GLY A 298 -45.31 -11.86 5.22
CA GLY A 298 -44.84 -10.97 6.27
C GLY A 298 -44.91 -9.51 5.83
N ILE A 299 -46.11 -8.92 5.94
CA ILE A 299 -46.35 -7.48 5.81
C ILE A 299 -45.79 -6.78 7.05
N GLY A 300 -45.03 -5.69 6.82
CA GLY A 300 -44.58 -4.76 7.87
C GLY A 300 -44.30 -3.39 7.30
N HIS A 301 -45.36 -2.62 7.00
CA HIS A 301 -45.30 -1.18 6.83
C HIS A 301 -45.11 -0.52 8.20
N LEU A 302 -44.08 0.30 8.37
CA LEU A 302 -44.14 1.47 9.27
C LEU A 302 -43.40 2.65 8.63
N SER A 303 -44.19 3.64 8.27
CA SER A 303 -43.80 5.01 7.93
C SER A 303 -43.46 5.78 9.21
N GLY A 304 -42.41 6.59 9.18
CA GLY A 304 -42.03 7.47 10.28
C GLY A 304 -41.30 8.70 9.74
N ASN A 305 -42.07 9.73 9.38
CA ASN A 305 -41.58 11.09 9.16
C ASN A 305 -40.99 11.65 10.47
N GLY A 306 -39.80 12.26 10.38
CA GLY A 306 -39.19 13.02 11.47
C GLY A 306 -38.21 14.05 10.93
N ARG A 307 -38.71 15.27 10.70
CA ARG A 307 -37.95 16.51 10.48
C ARG A 307 -37.22 16.94 11.78
N PHE A 308 -36.43 18.02 11.65
CA PHE A 308 -35.67 18.80 12.66
C PHE A 308 -34.19 18.36 12.79
N GLY A 309 -33.19 19.24 12.79
CA GLY A 309 -33.16 20.70 12.78
C GLY A 309 -31.71 21.19 12.91
N TYR A 310 -31.45 22.38 12.39
CA TYR A 310 -30.18 23.11 12.45
C TYR A 310 -29.67 23.32 13.89
N GLY A 311 -28.35 23.39 14.05
CA GLY A 311 -27.71 23.82 15.29
C GLY A 311 -26.21 24.06 15.11
N ALA A 312 -25.85 25.28 14.76
CA ALA A 312 -24.49 25.80 14.77
C ALA A 312 -23.99 26.01 16.21
N TYR A 313 -22.71 25.74 16.50
CA TYR A 313 -21.96 26.46 17.53
C TYR A 313 -20.48 26.59 17.16
N LYS A 314 -19.92 27.69 17.69
CA LYS A 314 -18.69 28.41 17.36
C LYS A 314 -17.40 27.66 17.66
#